data_AF-A0A163XNG8-F1
#
_entry.id   AF-A0A163XNG8-F1
#
_cell.length_a   1.000
_cell.length_b   1.000
_cell.length_c   1.000
_cell.angle_alpha   90.00
_cell.angle_beta   90.00
_cell.angle_gamma   90.00
#
_symmetry.space_group_name_H-M   'P 1'
#
loop_
_entity.id
_entity.type
_entity.pdbx_description
1 polymer ?
#
loop_
_entity_poly.entity_id
_entity_poly.type
_entity_poly.pdbx_seq_one_letter_code
_entity_poly.pdbx_strand_id
1 'polypeptide(L)'
;MQRWFVICAILYLFWVLYKWTQEKHDENIYDDYSNPKPPLYVYYNSSGIPIPMPVYFLIAACLSLLIGGLFNQVMNNLPAAVLLTAIIIYTSKQFVIIQSIRNSQRIDEDAPTFLTAFGNMMTTIGNPLKALDLSLQYAHKSYRKTLFVLQSRLENGQDPYIEVEKAKRFFRNRILRSFLDDMEEELRKGNALSVRLERLIDRAEDRKKNASERRIETFAGILVIYGGIVFEFLISVMVYVFRPEWFSVLVHHPIGKFSVIMIIAVTGFMVIAAQRLILLTEG
;
A
#
# COMPACT_ATOMS: atom_id res chain seq x y z
N MET A 1 16.08 -2.40 35.67
CA MET A 1 16.52 -2.65 34.27
C MET A 1 15.34 -2.82 33.31
N GLN A 2 14.36 -3.67 33.62
CA GLN A 2 13.21 -3.98 32.74
C GLN A 2 12.32 -2.77 32.36
N ARG A 3 12.05 -1.85 33.30
CA ARG A 3 11.25 -0.63 33.02
C ARG A 3 11.90 0.31 31.99
N TRP A 4 13.21 0.49 32.08
CA TRP A 4 13.96 1.33 31.13
C TRP A 4 13.93 0.78 29.71
N PHE A 5 14.02 -0.55 29.56
CA PHE A 5 13.91 -1.19 28.25
C PHE A 5 12.56 -0.93 27.58
N VAL A 6 11.47 -1.03 28.35
CA VAL A 6 10.11 -0.74 27.85
C VAL A 6 9.97 0.72 27.43
N ILE A 7 10.46 1.66 28.25
CA ILE A 7 10.42 3.10 27.92
C ILE A 7 11.21 3.38 26.63
N CYS A 8 12.43 2.85 26.50
CA CYS A 8 13.23 3.02 25.29
C CYS A 8 12.55 2.43 24.06
N ALA A 9 11.91 1.26 24.17
CA ALA A 9 11.18 0.63 23.08
C ALA A 9 9.97 1.48 22.63
N ILE A 10 9.22 2.04 23.58
CA ILE A 10 8.08 2.93 23.29
C ILE A 10 8.57 4.22 22.63
N LEU A 11 9.63 4.86 23.15
CA LEU A 11 10.20 6.07 22.56
C LEU A 11 10.73 5.81 21.13
N TYR A 12 11.40 4.68 20.92
CA TYR A 12 11.86 4.27 19.59
C TYR A 12 10.69 4.07 18.64
N LEU A 13 9.61 3.43 19.09
CA LEU A 13 8.40 3.22 18.32
C LEU A 13 7.75 4.54 17.91
N PHE A 14 7.59 5.49 18.83
CA PHE A 14 7.09 6.84 18.51
C PHE A 14 8.00 7.57 17.52
N TRP A 15 9.32 7.47 17.68
CA TRP A 15 10.28 8.07 16.75
C TRP A 15 10.18 7.47 15.34
N VAL A 16 10.04 6.15 15.23
CA VAL A 16 9.83 5.46 13.94
C VAL A 16 8.52 5.89 13.30
N LEU A 17 7.43 5.96 14.06
CA LEU A 17 6.13 6.39 13.55
C LEU A 17 6.17 7.84 13.08
N TYR A 18 6.76 8.73 13.87
CA TYR A 18 6.96 10.13 13.49
C TYR A 18 7.71 10.24 12.16
N LYS A 19 8.83 9.51 12.03
CA LYS A 19 9.62 9.47 10.79
C LYS A 19 8.83 8.91 9.60
N TRP A 20 7.93 7.96 9.83
CA TRP A 20 7.07 7.40 8.78
C TRP A 20 5.97 8.36 8.32
N THR A 21 5.45 9.17 9.25
CA THR A 21 4.37 10.13 8.99
C THR A 21 4.85 11.50 8.51
N GLN A 22 6.16 11.73 8.46
CA GLN A 22 6.70 12.95 7.88
C GLN A 22 6.47 12.94 6.37
N GLU A 23 5.44 13.67 5.92
CA GLU A 23 5.28 14.07 4.54
C GLU A 23 6.29 15.17 4.22
N LYS A 24 7.02 15.04 3.11
CA LYS A 24 7.75 16.19 2.57
C LYS A 24 6.71 17.14 1.95
N HIS A 25 6.62 18.36 2.47
CA HIS A 25 5.78 19.41 1.89
C HIS A 25 6.44 20.16 0.72
N ASP A 26 7.68 19.79 0.35
CA ASP A 26 8.47 20.48 -0.69
C ASP A 26 7.99 20.18 -2.13
N GLU A 27 8.26 21.10 -3.04
CA GLU A 27 7.86 21.11 -4.46
C GLU A 27 8.36 19.91 -5.28
N ASN A 28 9.33 19.14 -4.77
CA ASN A 28 9.94 17.98 -5.47
C ASN A 28 9.27 16.62 -5.17
N ILE A 29 7.98 16.62 -4.82
CA ILE A 29 7.15 15.40 -4.68
C ILE A 29 7.24 14.49 -5.92
N TYR A 30 7.55 15.04 -7.09
CA TYR A 30 7.73 14.31 -8.35
C TYR A 30 8.79 13.22 -8.34
N ASP A 31 9.97 13.52 -7.81
CA ASP A 31 11.09 12.59 -7.80
C ASP A 31 10.81 11.37 -6.92
N ASP A 32 9.93 11.52 -5.93
CA ASP A 32 9.61 10.46 -4.97
C ASP A 32 8.74 9.35 -5.58
N TYR A 33 7.95 9.62 -6.63
CA TYR A 33 7.14 8.59 -7.32
C TYR A 33 7.87 7.89 -8.47
N SER A 34 8.95 8.48 -8.98
CA SER A 34 9.85 7.84 -9.95
C SER A 34 10.97 7.05 -9.27
N ASN A 35 11.22 7.31 -7.98
CA ASN A 35 12.23 6.63 -7.17
C ASN A 35 11.97 5.11 -7.06
N PRO A 36 12.99 4.25 -7.24
CA PRO A 36 12.86 2.80 -7.01
C PRO A 36 12.49 2.42 -5.57
N LYS A 37 12.67 3.32 -4.60
CA LYS A 37 12.23 3.14 -3.21
C LYS A 37 11.46 4.37 -2.73
N PRO A 38 10.18 4.52 -3.12
CA PRO A 38 9.37 5.65 -2.71
C PRO A 38 9.27 5.73 -1.18
N PRO A 39 9.18 6.94 -0.62
CA PRO A 39 8.84 7.13 0.78
C PRO A 39 7.43 6.59 1.08
N LEU A 40 7.16 6.28 2.35
CA LEU A 40 5.92 5.60 2.74
C LEU A 40 4.65 6.39 2.43
N TYR A 41 4.70 7.73 2.47
CA TYR A 41 3.56 8.58 2.18
C TYR A 41 3.05 8.41 0.73
N VAL A 42 3.93 8.08 -0.22
CA VAL A 42 3.56 7.78 -1.62
C VAL A 42 2.67 6.53 -1.67
N TYR A 43 3.07 5.48 -0.96
CA TYR A 43 2.26 4.27 -0.82
C TYR A 43 0.96 4.56 -0.07
N TYR A 44 1.00 5.43 0.95
CA TYR A 44 -0.19 5.77 1.70
C TYR A 44 -1.25 6.48 0.83
N ASN A 45 -0.85 7.51 0.10
CA ASN A 45 -1.77 8.28 -0.75
C ASN A 45 -2.40 7.43 -1.87
N SER A 46 -1.64 6.49 -2.44
CA SER A 46 -2.14 5.58 -3.49
C SER A 46 -2.85 4.33 -2.95
N SER A 47 -2.80 4.06 -1.64
CA SER A 47 -3.50 2.94 -1.02
C SER A 47 -5.03 3.11 -0.96
N GLY A 48 -5.52 4.35 -1.04
CA GLY A 48 -6.95 4.65 -0.93
C GLY A 48 -7.52 4.43 0.48
N ILE A 49 -6.67 4.38 1.51
CA ILE A 49 -7.11 4.38 2.92
C ILE A 49 -7.75 5.74 3.23
N PRO A 50 -9.01 5.77 3.73
CA PRO A 50 -9.76 7.03 3.89
C PRO A 50 -9.40 7.81 5.16
N ILE A 51 -8.44 7.32 5.95
CA ILE A 51 -8.01 7.89 7.22
C ILE A 51 -6.72 8.69 6.98
N PRO A 52 -6.42 9.77 7.72
CA PRO A 52 -5.12 10.42 7.64
C PRO A 52 -3.97 9.50 8.08
N MET A 53 -2.83 9.58 7.39
CA MET A 53 -1.66 8.74 7.66
C MET A 53 -1.22 8.73 9.14
N PRO A 54 -1.12 9.88 9.84
CA PRO A 54 -0.74 9.89 11.25
C PRO A 54 -1.74 9.14 12.13
N VAL A 55 -3.04 9.28 11.84
CA VAL A 55 -4.11 8.64 12.60
C VAL A 55 -4.10 7.12 12.40
N TYR A 56 -3.87 6.65 11.16
CA TYR A 56 -3.75 5.22 10.88
C TYR A 56 -2.61 4.57 11.67
N PHE A 57 -1.42 5.18 11.65
CA PHE A 57 -0.27 4.64 12.35
C PHE A 57 -0.39 4.76 13.87
N LEU A 58 -1.09 5.78 14.39
CA LEU A 58 -1.43 5.88 15.80
C LEU A 58 -2.34 4.72 16.23
N ILE A 59 -3.40 4.44 15.46
CA ILE A 59 -4.31 3.31 15.73
C ILE A 59 -3.54 1.99 15.71
N ALA A 60 -2.69 1.78 14.70
CA ALA A 60 -1.85 0.58 14.59
C ALA A 60 -0.90 0.42 15.79
N ALA A 61 -0.34 1.52 16.29
CA ALA A 61 0.52 1.53 17.47
C ALA A 61 -0.23 1.21 18.76
N CYS A 62 -1.43 1.78 18.95
CA CYS A 62 -2.27 1.48 20.10
C CYS A 62 -2.69 0.01 20.11
N LEU A 63 -3.11 -0.52 18.95
CA LEU A 63 -3.48 -1.93 18.81
C LEU A 63 -2.30 -2.88 19.04
N SER A 64 -1.12 -2.57 18.50
CA SER A 64 0.06 -3.41 18.69
C SER A 64 0.52 -3.45 20.15
N LEU A 65 0.50 -2.31 20.84
CA LEU A 65 0.83 -2.23 22.27
C LEU A 65 -0.19 -2.99 23.13
N LEU A 66 -1.48 -2.90 22.78
CA LEU A 66 -2.54 -3.64 23.47
C LEU A 66 -2.34 -5.16 23.30
N ILE A 67 -2.11 -5.62 22.08
CA ILE A 67 -1.88 -7.05 21.79
C ILE A 67 -0.60 -7.53 22.46
N GLY A 68 0.50 -6.77 22.37
CA GLY A 68 1.76 -7.08 23.05
C GLY A 68 1.62 -7.11 24.58
N GLY A 69 0.85 -6.18 25.15
CA GLY A 69 0.55 -6.12 26.58
C GLY A 69 -0.21 -7.36 27.07
N LEU A 70 -1.29 -7.72 26.38
CA LEU A 70 -2.05 -8.94 26.66
C LEU A 70 -1.19 -10.20 26.51
N PHE A 71 -0.38 -10.26 25.46
CA PHE A 71 0.54 -11.37 25.24
C PHE A 71 1.55 -11.51 26.39
N ASN A 72 2.13 -10.40 26.86
CA ASN A 72 3.03 -10.42 28.01
C ASN A 72 2.31 -10.88 29.29
N GLN A 73 1.05 -10.46 29.50
CA GLN A 73 0.28 -10.87 30.67
C GLN A 73 0.02 -12.38 30.69
N VAL A 74 -0.28 -12.98 29.53
CA VAL A 74 -0.55 -14.42 29.41
C VAL A 74 0.73 -15.26 29.44
N MET A 75 1.77 -14.85 28.69
CA MET A 75 2.98 -15.66 28.49
C MET A 75 4.11 -15.32 29.48
N ASN A 76 3.99 -14.22 30.23
CA ASN A 76 5.05 -13.65 31.08
C ASN A 76 6.42 -13.63 30.38
N ASN A 77 6.42 -13.18 29.13
CA ASN A 77 7.57 -13.18 28.22
C ASN A 77 7.69 -11.82 27.51
N LEU A 78 8.32 -10.88 28.20
CA LEU A 78 8.45 -9.50 27.74
C LEU A 78 9.20 -9.38 26.38
N PRO A 79 10.33 -10.07 26.15
CA PRO A 79 11.00 -10.02 24.84
C PRO A 79 10.10 -10.44 23.68
N ALA A 80 9.33 -11.53 23.85
CA ALA A 80 8.38 -11.99 22.85
C ALA A 80 7.26 -10.97 22.59
N ALA A 81 6.73 -10.33 23.64
CA ALA A 81 5.71 -9.29 23.52
C ALA A 81 6.21 -8.05 22.75
N VAL A 82 7.45 -7.62 23.01
CA VAL A 82 8.07 -6.49 22.29
C VAL A 82 8.29 -6.83 20.82
N LEU A 83 8.78 -8.04 20.51
CA LEU A 83 8.94 -8.51 19.13
C LEU A 83 7.60 -8.58 18.40
N LEU A 84 6.55 -9.11 19.05
CA LEU A 84 5.22 -9.19 18.49
C LEU A 84 4.66 -7.80 18.17
N THR A 85 4.83 -6.84 19.08
CA THR A 85 4.43 -5.44 18.88
C THR A 85 5.11 -4.85 17.64
N ALA A 86 6.42 -5.08 17.49
CA ALA A 86 7.19 -4.61 16.34
C ALA A 86 6.70 -5.23 15.03
N ILE A 87 6.40 -6.53 15.03
CA ILE A 87 5.87 -7.24 13.85
C ILE A 87 4.50 -6.69 13.46
N ILE A 88 3.58 -6.49 14.40
CA ILE A 88 2.24 -5.95 14.10
C ILE A 88 2.33 -4.56 13.46
N ILE A 89 3.20 -3.68 13.97
CA ILE A 89 3.43 -2.36 13.37
C ILE A 89 4.03 -2.49 11.97
N TYR A 90 5.01 -3.38 11.80
CA TYR A 90 5.60 -3.64 10.50
C TYR A 90 4.56 -4.15 9.49
N THR A 91 3.71 -5.11 9.89
CA THR A 91 2.60 -5.61 9.07
C THR A 91 1.62 -4.50 8.71
N SER A 92 1.36 -3.56 9.62
CA SER A 92 0.49 -2.41 9.35
C SER A 92 1.06 -1.49 8.26
N LYS A 93 2.39 -1.28 8.25
CA LYS A 93 3.10 -0.59 7.16
C LYS A 93 3.05 -1.41 5.87
N GLN A 94 3.30 -2.71 5.93
CA GLN A 94 3.26 -3.59 4.78
C GLN A 94 1.87 -3.61 4.14
N PHE A 95 0.80 -3.59 4.93
CA PHE A 95 -0.58 -3.53 4.46
C PHE A 95 -0.82 -2.31 3.55
N VAL A 96 -0.35 -1.13 3.95
CA VAL A 96 -0.41 0.10 3.14
C VAL A 96 0.27 -0.11 1.78
N ILE A 97 1.48 -0.67 1.79
CA ILE A 97 2.28 -0.93 0.58
C ILE A 97 1.54 -1.91 -0.34
N ILE A 98 1.05 -3.02 0.21
CA ILE A 98 0.29 -4.03 -0.54
C ILE A 98 -0.96 -3.42 -1.16
N GLN A 99 -1.70 -2.60 -0.41
CA GLN A 99 -2.93 -1.99 -0.90
C GLN A 99 -2.67 -0.99 -2.02
N SER A 100 -1.61 -0.18 -1.89
CA SER A 100 -1.11 0.68 -2.98
C SER A 100 -0.76 -0.12 -4.24
N ILE A 101 -0.01 -1.22 -4.09
CA ILE A 101 0.39 -2.07 -5.22
C ILE A 101 -0.85 -2.67 -5.90
N ARG A 102 -1.78 -3.23 -5.12
CA ARG A 102 -3.03 -3.79 -5.64
C ARG A 102 -3.87 -2.74 -6.37
N ASN A 103 -3.93 -1.52 -5.86
CA ASN A 103 -4.62 -0.43 -6.55
C ASN A 103 -3.93 -0.06 -7.86
N SER A 104 -2.59 0.00 -7.88
CA SER A 104 -1.81 0.23 -9.10
C SER A 104 -2.03 -0.87 -10.13
N GLN A 105 -2.09 -2.14 -9.71
CA GLN A 105 -2.35 -3.29 -10.59
C GLN A 105 -3.76 -3.25 -11.16
N ARG A 106 -4.77 -2.93 -10.34
CA ARG A 106 -6.14 -2.72 -10.84
C ARG A 106 -6.23 -1.57 -11.85
N ILE A 107 -5.44 -0.52 -11.64
CA ILE A 107 -5.30 0.54 -12.65
C ILE A 107 -4.67 -0.02 -13.92
N ASP A 108 -3.58 -0.78 -13.83
CA ASP A 108 -2.94 -1.40 -15.00
C ASP A 108 -3.92 -2.32 -15.78
N GLU A 109 -4.81 -3.03 -15.09
CA GLU A 109 -5.81 -3.92 -15.71
C GLU A 109 -6.92 -3.16 -16.47
N ASP A 110 -7.39 -2.03 -15.91
CA ASP A 110 -8.56 -1.27 -16.42
C ASP A 110 -8.20 -0.03 -17.25
N ALA A 111 -6.96 0.49 -17.12
CA ALA A 111 -6.51 1.70 -17.81
C ALA A 111 -6.66 1.65 -19.34
N PRO A 112 -6.37 0.55 -20.06
CA PRO A 112 -6.56 0.51 -21.51
C PRO A 112 -8.02 0.81 -21.89
N THR A 113 -8.98 0.14 -21.25
CA THR A 113 -10.41 0.31 -21.55
C THR A 113 -10.87 1.74 -21.25
N PHE A 114 -10.44 2.31 -20.12
CA PHE A 114 -10.72 3.71 -19.78
C PHE A 114 -10.13 4.68 -20.81
N LEU A 115 -8.86 4.52 -21.20
CA LEU A 115 -8.17 5.39 -22.14
C LEU A 115 -8.74 5.29 -23.57
N THR A 116 -9.10 4.08 -24.02
CA THR A 116 -9.79 3.88 -25.30
C THR A 116 -11.15 4.56 -25.30
N ALA A 117 -11.94 4.42 -24.22
CA ALA A 117 -13.22 5.10 -24.10
C ALA A 117 -13.05 6.63 -24.10
N PHE A 118 -12.08 7.15 -23.34
CA PHE A 118 -11.73 8.57 -23.35
C PHE A 118 -11.34 9.05 -24.76
N GLY A 119 -10.52 8.29 -25.49
CA GLY A 119 -10.10 8.62 -26.85
C GLY A 119 -11.24 8.69 -27.85
N ASN A 120 -12.13 7.70 -27.82
CA ASN A 120 -13.31 7.70 -28.67
C ASN A 120 -14.21 8.92 -28.39
N MET A 121 -14.37 9.29 -27.12
CA MET A 121 -15.14 10.47 -26.73
C MET A 121 -14.43 11.76 -27.13
N MET A 122 -13.09 11.82 -27.02
CA MET A 122 -12.29 12.95 -27.50
C MET A 122 -12.46 13.17 -29.00
N THR A 123 -12.39 12.11 -29.81
CA THR A 123 -12.57 12.21 -31.26
C THR A 123 -13.98 12.64 -31.65
N THR A 124 -15.00 12.23 -30.87
CA THR A 124 -16.41 12.53 -31.17
C THR A 124 -16.83 13.92 -30.70
N ILE A 125 -16.40 14.33 -29.51
CA ILE A 125 -16.88 15.55 -28.83
C ILE A 125 -15.90 16.71 -28.98
N GLY A 126 -14.59 16.42 -29.07
CA GLY A 126 -13.54 17.44 -29.14
C GLY A 126 -13.34 18.23 -27.84
N ASN A 127 -13.93 17.80 -26.72
CA ASN A 127 -13.81 18.47 -25.43
C ASN A 127 -13.26 17.50 -24.36
N PRO A 128 -12.08 17.77 -23.78
CA PRO A 128 -11.42 16.86 -22.82
C PRO A 128 -12.18 16.67 -21.51
N LEU A 129 -12.86 17.69 -20.99
CA LEU A 129 -13.60 17.57 -19.74
C LEU A 129 -14.86 16.71 -19.92
N LYS A 130 -15.59 16.92 -21.02
CA LYS A 130 -16.75 16.08 -21.38
C LYS A 130 -16.34 14.65 -21.72
N ALA A 131 -15.23 14.47 -22.42
CA ALA A 131 -14.70 13.14 -22.73
C ALA A 131 -14.25 12.40 -21.47
N LEU A 132 -13.69 13.12 -20.49
CA LEU A 132 -13.37 12.57 -19.18
C LEU A 132 -14.65 12.13 -18.47
N ASP A 133 -15.65 12.99 -18.32
CA ASP A 133 -16.91 12.68 -17.64
C ASP A 133 -17.58 11.40 -18.18
N LEU A 134 -17.74 11.31 -19.50
CA LEU A 134 -18.37 10.16 -20.15
C LEU A 134 -17.54 8.88 -20.08
N SER A 135 -16.22 8.99 -19.93
CA SER A 135 -15.32 7.83 -19.82
C SER A 135 -15.19 7.32 -18.38
N LEU A 136 -15.58 8.10 -17.36
CA LEU A 136 -15.51 7.70 -15.94
C LEU A 136 -16.31 6.43 -15.61
N GLN A 137 -17.36 6.11 -16.37
CA GLN A 137 -18.11 4.87 -16.18
C GLN A 137 -17.26 3.61 -16.43
N TYR A 138 -16.24 3.73 -17.29
CA TYR A 138 -15.27 2.67 -17.61
C TYR A 138 -14.07 2.66 -16.67
N ALA A 139 -13.87 3.70 -15.86
CA ALA A 139 -12.81 3.75 -14.86
C ALA A 139 -13.11 2.82 -13.67
N HIS A 140 -12.09 2.14 -13.15
CA HIS A 140 -12.23 1.32 -11.95
C HIS A 140 -12.68 2.14 -10.73
N LYS A 141 -13.45 1.54 -9.83
CA LYS A 141 -13.94 2.19 -8.60
C LYS A 141 -12.82 2.78 -7.73
N SER A 142 -11.61 2.21 -7.76
CA SER A 142 -10.47 2.67 -6.94
C SER A 142 -9.96 4.06 -7.31
N TYR A 143 -10.13 4.49 -8.57
CA TYR A 143 -9.63 5.79 -9.02
C TYR A 143 -10.70 6.70 -9.65
N ARG A 144 -11.87 6.15 -9.97
CA ARG A 144 -13.01 6.91 -10.50
C ARG A 144 -13.34 8.14 -9.66
N LYS A 145 -13.37 8.02 -8.32
CA LYS A 145 -13.66 9.15 -7.41
C LYS A 145 -12.64 10.28 -7.58
N THR A 146 -11.35 9.95 -7.68
CA THR A 146 -10.29 10.94 -7.84
C THR A 146 -10.43 11.67 -9.17
N LEU A 147 -10.66 10.94 -10.27
CA LEU A 147 -10.86 11.54 -11.58
C LEU A 147 -12.15 12.37 -11.66
N PHE A 148 -13.23 11.94 -11.01
CA PHE A 148 -14.47 12.71 -10.88
C PHE A 148 -14.25 14.04 -10.13
N VAL A 149 -13.54 14.00 -9.00
CA VAL A 149 -13.21 15.23 -8.24
C VAL A 149 -12.34 16.16 -9.09
N LEU A 150 -11.37 15.63 -9.84
CA LEU A 150 -10.55 16.40 -10.76
C LEU A 150 -11.42 17.08 -11.83
N GLN A 151 -12.22 16.29 -12.56
CA GLN A 151 -13.13 16.78 -13.61
C GLN A 151 -14.04 17.89 -13.08
N SER A 152 -14.70 17.68 -11.94
CA SER A 152 -15.61 18.65 -11.35
C SER A 152 -14.90 19.96 -10.97
N ARG A 153 -13.66 19.91 -10.47
CA ARG A 153 -12.90 21.13 -10.14
C ARG A 153 -12.45 21.88 -11.38
N LEU A 154 -12.04 21.16 -12.44
CA LEU A 154 -11.65 21.77 -13.71
C LEU A 154 -12.84 22.44 -14.40
N GLU A 155 -14.02 21.81 -14.38
CA GLU A 155 -15.26 22.42 -14.90
C GLU A 155 -15.65 23.70 -14.15
N ASN A 156 -15.35 23.77 -12.84
CA ASN A 156 -15.53 24.96 -12.03
C ASN A 156 -14.46 26.04 -12.24
N GLY A 157 -13.58 25.88 -13.24
CA GLY A 157 -12.57 26.89 -13.61
C GLY A 157 -11.36 26.97 -12.68
N GLN A 158 -11.09 25.93 -11.89
CA GLN A 158 -9.85 25.84 -11.12
C GLN A 158 -8.64 25.66 -12.04
N ASP A 159 -7.45 26.07 -11.59
CA ASP A 159 -6.21 25.95 -12.36
C ASP A 159 -5.90 24.48 -12.70
N PRO A 160 -5.82 24.12 -14.01
CA PRO A 160 -5.49 22.77 -14.44
C PRO A 160 -4.21 22.22 -13.84
N TYR A 161 -3.16 23.04 -13.74
CA TYR A 161 -1.88 22.62 -13.21
C TYR A 161 -2.01 22.17 -11.76
N ILE A 162 -2.59 23.01 -10.90
CA ILE A 162 -2.73 22.75 -9.46
C ILE A 162 -3.61 21.52 -9.20
N GLU A 163 -4.70 21.35 -9.93
CA GLU A 163 -5.63 20.24 -9.70
C GLU A 163 -5.10 18.91 -10.25
N VAL A 164 -4.43 18.91 -11.40
CA VAL A 164 -3.73 17.74 -11.92
C VAL A 164 -2.64 17.30 -10.94
N GLU A 165 -1.84 18.23 -10.42
CA GLU A 165 -0.83 17.95 -9.39
C GLU A 165 -1.41 17.25 -8.16
N LYS A 166 -2.53 17.76 -7.64
CA LYS A 166 -3.24 17.14 -6.52
C LYS A 166 -3.72 15.74 -6.86
N ALA A 167 -4.29 15.54 -8.05
CA ALA A 167 -4.76 14.24 -8.50
C ALA A 167 -3.63 13.21 -8.65
N LYS A 168 -2.48 13.63 -9.21
CA LYS A 168 -1.30 12.76 -9.41
C LYS A 168 -0.75 12.15 -8.13
N ARG A 169 -0.93 12.81 -6.98
CA ARG A 169 -0.50 12.27 -5.67
C ARG A 169 -1.21 10.97 -5.30
N PHE A 170 -2.40 10.73 -5.84
CA PHE A 170 -3.14 9.48 -5.61
C PHE A 170 -2.76 8.37 -6.59
N PHE A 171 -1.93 8.68 -7.60
CA PHE A 171 -1.55 7.77 -8.65
C PHE A 171 -0.06 7.45 -8.63
N ARG A 172 0.26 6.21 -8.26
CA ARG A 172 1.58 5.63 -8.51
C ARG A 172 1.73 5.11 -9.94
N ASN A 173 0.61 4.75 -10.57
CA ASN A 173 0.60 4.25 -11.93
C ASN A 173 1.15 5.31 -12.91
N ARG A 174 2.22 4.96 -13.64
CA ARG A 174 2.88 5.90 -14.55
C ARG A 174 2.00 6.30 -15.74
N ILE A 175 1.17 5.40 -16.25
CA ILE A 175 0.29 5.68 -17.38
C ILE A 175 -0.77 6.71 -17.01
N LEU A 176 -1.47 6.52 -15.89
CA LEU A 176 -2.43 7.52 -15.43
C LEU A 176 -1.77 8.85 -15.13
N ARG A 177 -0.55 8.88 -14.56
CA ARG A 177 0.17 10.14 -14.36
C ARG A 177 0.49 10.84 -15.69
N SER A 178 0.99 10.11 -16.69
CA SER A 178 1.27 10.68 -18.02
C SER A 178 -0.01 11.13 -18.72
N PHE A 179 -1.11 10.39 -18.57
CA PHE A 179 -2.41 10.83 -19.04
C PHE A 179 -2.85 12.15 -18.39
N LEU A 180 -2.66 12.30 -17.08
CA LEU A 180 -2.96 13.56 -16.39
C LEU A 180 -2.07 14.72 -16.87
N ASP A 181 -0.79 14.46 -17.14
CA ASP A 181 0.13 15.46 -17.73
C ASP A 181 -0.30 15.89 -19.13
N ASP A 182 -0.65 14.93 -19.98
CA ASP A 182 -1.10 15.22 -21.34
C ASP A 182 -2.47 15.94 -21.33
N MET A 183 -3.34 15.64 -20.36
CA MET A 183 -4.60 16.36 -20.17
C MET A 183 -4.40 17.79 -19.66
N GLU A 184 -3.47 18.03 -18.74
CA GLU A 184 -3.09 19.39 -18.31
C GLU A 184 -2.62 20.20 -19.51
N GLU A 185 -1.71 19.63 -20.32
CA GLU A 185 -1.17 20.29 -21.50
C GLU A 185 -2.27 20.59 -22.53
N GLU A 186 -3.19 19.66 -22.76
CA GLU A 186 -4.35 19.88 -23.64
C GLU A 186 -5.23 21.03 -23.16
N LEU A 187 -5.53 21.10 -21.85
CA LEU A 187 -6.37 22.16 -21.29
C LEU A 187 -5.70 23.53 -21.35
N ARG A 188 -4.37 23.60 -21.29
CA ARG A 188 -3.61 24.85 -21.27
C ARG A 188 -3.17 25.33 -22.64
N LYS A 189 -2.76 24.42 -23.53
CA LYS A 189 -2.13 24.73 -24.82
C LYS A 189 -2.92 24.19 -26.02
N GLY A 190 -3.74 23.15 -25.82
CA GLY A 190 -4.47 22.45 -26.87
C GLY A 190 -3.59 21.54 -27.75
N ASN A 191 -4.25 20.63 -28.49
CA ASN A 191 -3.69 19.81 -29.58
C ASN A 191 -2.50 18.89 -29.22
N ALA A 192 -2.34 18.52 -27.95
CA ALA A 192 -1.26 17.65 -27.49
C ALA A 192 -1.72 16.21 -27.19
N LEU A 193 -2.94 16.05 -26.68
CA LEU A 193 -3.42 14.80 -26.11
C LEU A 193 -3.81 13.78 -27.19
N SER A 194 -4.45 14.21 -28.28
CA SER A 194 -4.88 13.29 -29.36
C SER A 194 -3.72 12.53 -30.01
N VAL A 195 -2.55 13.15 -30.13
CA VAL A 195 -1.34 12.56 -30.72
C VAL A 195 -0.65 11.58 -29.75
N ARG A 196 -0.78 11.81 -28.45
CA ARG A 196 -0.12 11.00 -27.41
C ARG A 196 -0.99 9.87 -26.89
N LEU A 197 -2.32 9.98 -27.03
CA LEU A 197 -3.27 9.06 -26.44
C LEU A 197 -3.14 7.63 -26.98
N GLU A 198 -2.93 7.46 -28.29
CA GLU A 198 -2.69 6.14 -28.89
C GLU A 198 -1.47 5.46 -28.25
N ARG A 199 -0.36 6.20 -28.10
CA ARG A 199 0.84 5.70 -27.40
C ARG A 199 0.58 5.39 -25.93
N LEU A 200 -0.31 6.12 -25.26
CA LEU A 200 -0.69 5.81 -23.87
C LEU A 200 -1.53 4.53 -23.77
N ILE A 201 -2.42 4.29 -24.74
CA ILE A 201 -3.22 3.08 -24.84
C ILE A 201 -2.30 1.87 -25.06
N ASP A 202 -1.40 1.94 -26.05
CA ASP A 202 -0.44 0.85 -26.34
C ASP A 202 0.40 0.51 -25.09
N ARG A 203 0.93 1.53 -24.41
CA ARG A 203 1.71 1.34 -23.17
C ARG A 203 0.87 0.77 -22.02
N ALA A 204 -0.42 1.11 -21.95
CA ALA A 204 -1.34 0.52 -20.98
C ALA A 204 -1.58 -0.96 -21.28
N GLU A 205 -1.77 -1.34 -22.54
CA GLU A 205 -1.92 -2.75 -22.94
C GLU A 205 -0.65 -3.57 -22.65
N ASP A 206 0.52 -3.04 -22.99
CA ASP A 206 1.80 -3.67 -22.67
C ASP A 206 1.96 -3.86 -21.16
N ARG A 207 1.64 -2.84 -20.35
CA ARG A 207 1.69 -2.95 -18.89
C ARG A 207 0.69 -3.97 -18.35
N LYS A 208 -0.53 -4.03 -18.89
CA LYS A 208 -1.53 -5.02 -18.50
C LYS A 208 -1.01 -6.45 -18.73
N LYS A 209 -0.42 -6.70 -19.90
CA LYS A 209 0.20 -7.99 -20.23
C LYS A 209 1.34 -8.32 -19.26
N ASN A 210 2.30 -7.41 -19.10
CA ASN A 210 3.44 -7.61 -18.20
C ASN A 210 3.02 -7.81 -16.73
N ALA A 211 2.00 -7.08 -16.27
CA ALA A 211 1.46 -7.21 -14.92
C ALA A 211 0.81 -8.60 -14.70
N SER A 212 0.13 -9.12 -15.72
CA SER A 212 -0.49 -10.45 -15.65
C SER A 212 0.54 -11.57 -15.54
N GLU A 213 1.64 -11.49 -16.30
CA GLU A 213 2.75 -12.45 -16.26
C GLU A 213 3.45 -12.45 -14.90
N ARG A 214 3.83 -11.27 -14.38
CA ARG A 214 4.49 -11.12 -13.07
C ARG A 214 3.62 -11.56 -11.90
N ARG A 215 2.31 -11.37 -12.00
CA ARG A 215 1.35 -11.77 -10.96
C ARG A 215 1.35 -13.29 -10.79
N ILE A 216 1.46 -14.06 -11.86
CA ILE A 216 1.46 -15.53 -11.80
C ILE A 216 2.72 -16.03 -11.07
N GLU A 217 3.88 -15.48 -11.39
CA GLU A 217 5.18 -15.92 -10.84
C GLU A 217 5.30 -15.68 -9.33
N THR A 218 4.76 -14.57 -8.85
CA THR A 218 4.96 -14.13 -7.46
C THR A 218 3.84 -14.55 -6.51
N PHE A 219 2.65 -14.84 -7.04
CA PHE A 219 1.50 -15.26 -6.24
C PHE A 219 1.75 -16.57 -5.48
N ALA A 220 2.42 -17.54 -6.12
CA ALA A 220 2.75 -18.81 -5.48
C ALA A 220 3.67 -18.63 -4.26
N GLY A 221 4.73 -17.83 -4.39
CA GLY A 221 5.66 -17.56 -3.27
C GLY A 221 4.98 -16.84 -2.11
N ILE A 222 4.12 -15.87 -2.40
CA ILE A 222 3.35 -15.14 -1.39
C ILE A 222 2.37 -16.08 -0.65
N LEU A 223 1.68 -16.96 -1.38
CA LEU A 223 0.77 -17.94 -0.80
C LEU A 223 1.49 -18.93 0.12
N VAL A 224 2.65 -19.43 -0.28
CA VAL A 224 3.45 -20.34 0.56
C VAL A 224 3.81 -19.68 1.88
N ILE A 225 4.24 -18.41 1.84
CA ILE A 225 4.63 -17.69 3.06
C ILE A 225 3.43 -17.44 3.97
N TYR A 226 2.33 -16.86 3.46
CA TYR A 226 1.15 -16.60 4.29
C TYR A 226 0.48 -17.91 4.75
N GLY A 227 0.50 -18.95 3.92
CA GLY A 227 0.05 -20.29 4.29
C GLY A 227 0.87 -20.86 5.46
N GLY A 228 2.19 -20.67 5.44
CA GLY A 228 3.08 -21.02 6.55
C GLY A 228 2.70 -20.30 7.85
N ILE A 229 2.47 -18.99 7.80
CA ILE A 229 2.05 -18.20 8.98
C ILE A 229 0.71 -18.69 9.54
N VAL A 230 -0.28 -18.94 8.67
CA VAL A 230 -1.59 -19.47 9.09
C VAL A 230 -1.44 -20.86 9.69
N PHE A 231 -0.60 -21.71 9.11
CA PHE A 231 -0.32 -23.05 9.60
C PHE A 231 0.36 -23.04 10.98
N GLU A 232 1.36 -22.16 11.19
CA GLU A 232 1.99 -21.95 12.51
C GLU A 232 0.96 -21.53 13.58
N PHE A 233 0.05 -20.61 13.22
CA PHE A 233 -1.02 -20.19 14.11
C PHE A 233 -2.00 -21.34 14.43
N LEU A 234 -2.41 -22.11 13.42
CA LEU A 234 -3.27 -23.28 13.60
C LEU A 234 -2.64 -24.33 14.51
N ILE A 235 -1.36 -24.66 14.32
CA ILE A 235 -0.63 -25.57 15.21
C ILE A 235 -0.65 -25.03 16.64
N SER A 236 -0.40 -23.73 16.83
CA SER A 236 -0.39 -23.11 18.16
C SER A 236 -1.75 -23.23 18.85
N VAL A 237 -2.84 -22.99 18.13
CA VAL A 237 -4.21 -23.16 18.63
C VAL A 237 -4.51 -24.63 18.94
N MET A 238 -4.11 -25.56 18.05
CA MET A 238 -4.30 -26.99 18.28
C MET A 238 -3.55 -27.48 19.51
N VAL A 239 -2.30 -27.03 19.73
CA VAL A 239 -1.54 -27.37 20.94
C VAL A 239 -2.23 -26.84 22.18
N TYR A 240 -2.74 -25.60 22.15
CA TYR A 240 -3.49 -25.03 23.27
C TYR A 240 -4.76 -25.84 23.62
N VAL A 241 -5.53 -26.25 22.60
CA VAL A 241 -6.81 -26.95 22.80
C VAL A 241 -6.63 -28.43 23.14
N PHE A 242 -5.80 -29.16 22.38
CA PHE A 242 -5.68 -30.61 22.48
C PHE A 242 -4.61 -31.06 23.47
N ARG A 243 -3.62 -30.23 23.77
CA ARG A 243 -2.46 -30.56 24.62
C ARG A 243 -2.10 -29.38 25.55
N PRO A 244 -3.00 -28.96 26.46
CA PRO A 244 -2.77 -27.80 27.33
C PRO A 244 -1.53 -27.94 28.22
N GLU A 245 -1.13 -29.16 28.56
CA GLU A 245 0.12 -29.44 29.29
C GLU A 245 1.36 -28.96 28.52
N TRP A 246 1.41 -29.18 27.21
CA TRP A 246 2.50 -28.73 26.34
C TRP A 246 2.51 -27.22 26.21
N PHE A 247 1.32 -26.60 26.15
CA PHE A 247 1.20 -25.15 26.18
C PHE A 247 1.74 -24.57 27.49
N SER A 248 1.49 -25.22 28.64
CA SER A 248 2.05 -24.79 29.92
C SER A 248 3.57 -24.78 29.93
N VAL A 249 4.23 -25.72 29.24
CA VAL A 249 5.69 -25.72 29.07
C VAL A 249 6.17 -24.49 28.30
N LEU A 250 5.44 -24.06 27.27
CA LEU A 250 5.75 -22.82 26.52
C LEU A 250 5.63 -21.56 27.38
N VAL A 251 4.72 -21.54 28.35
CA VAL A 251 4.47 -20.39 29.23
C VAL A 251 5.47 -20.34 30.39
N HIS A 252 5.77 -21.47 31.04
CA HIS A 252 6.48 -21.47 32.31
C HIS A 252 7.98 -21.82 32.17
N HIS A 253 8.33 -22.69 31.22
CA HIS A 253 9.70 -23.18 31.11
C HIS A 253 10.58 -22.22 30.31
N PRO A 254 11.84 -21.95 30.72
CA PRO A 254 12.75 -21.05 29.99
C PRO A 254 12.96 -21.46 28.53
N ILE A 255 13.10 -22.75 28.26
CA ILE A 255 13.23 -23.31 26.90
C ILE A 255 11.97 -23.00 26.07
N GLY A 256 10.78 -23.19 26.65
CA GLY A 256 9.51 -22.90 25.97
C GLY A 256 9.35 -21.42 25.64
N LYS A 257 9.70 -20.53 26.57
CA LYS A 257 9.72 -19.08 26.35
C LYS A 257 10.66 -18.68 25.22
N PHE A 258 11.83 -19.32 25.14
CA PHE A 258 12.77 -19.09 24.04
C PHE A 258 12.22 -19.58 22.70
N SER A 259 11.57 -20.76 22.67
CA SER A 259 10.90 -21.26 21.46
C SER A 259 9.83 -20.30 20.95
N VAL A 260 9.03 -19.71 21.84
CA VAL A 260 8.02 -18.70 21.47
C VAL A 260 8.67 -17.46 20.83
N ILE A 261 9.79 -16.99 21.37
CA ILE A 261 10.56 -15.88 20.77
C ILE A 261 11.02 -16.25 19.36
N MET A 262 11.54 -17.46 19.18
CA MET A 262 12.01 -17.94 17.87
C MET A 262 10.87 -18.05 16.86
N ILE A 263 9.71 -18.56 17.27
CA ILE A 263 8.51 -18.63 16.41
C ILE A 263 8.15 -17.21 15.93
N ILE A 264 8.01 -16.26 16.86
CA ILE A 264 7.69 -14.87 16.52
C ILE A 264 8.74 -14.26 15.58
N ALA A 265 10.03 -14.53 15.82
CA ALA A 265 11.12 -14.05 14.96
C ALA A 265 11.05 -14.65 13.54
N VAL A 266 10.75 -15.94 13.42
CA VAL A 266 10.56 -16.64 12.13
C VAL A 266 9.34 -16.07 11.40
N THR A 267 8.21 -15.91 12.08
CA THR A 267 7.03 -15.24 11.52
C THR A 267 7.37 -13.83 11.04
N GLY A 268 8.12 -13.05 11.83
CA GLY A 268 8.58 -11.71 11.45
C GLY A 268 9.46 -11.73 10.19
N PHE A 269 10.39 -12.68 10.09
CA PHE A 269 11.20 -12.88 8.90
C PHE A 269 10.35 -13.23 7.68
N MET A 270 9.38 -14.14 7.83
CA MET A 270 8.44 -14.52 6.77
C MET A 270 7.65 -13.30 6.27
N VAL A 271 7.12 -12.47 7.17
CA VAL A 271 6.40 -11.24 6.84
C VAL A 271 7.29 -10.27 6.01
N ILE A 272 8.55 -10.09 6.40
CA ILE A 272 9.53 -9.27 5.66
C ILE A 272 9.84 -9.89 4.28
N ALA A 273 10.01 -11.21 4.21
CA ALA A 273 10.27 -11.92 2.95
C ALA A 273 9.09 -11.78 1.99
N ALA A 274 7.85 -11.93 2.48
CA ALA A 274 6.64 -11.71 1.69
C ALA A 274 6.58 -10.27 1.16
N GLN A 275 6.93 -9.27 1.96
CA GLN A 275 6.99 -7.88 1.49
C GLN A 275 8.00 -7.72 0.35
N ARG A 276 9.19 -8.31 0.45
CA ARG A 276 10.19 -8.23 -0.61
C ARG A 276 9.72 -8.89 -1.89
N LEU A 277 9.11 -10.07 -1.81
CA LEU A 277 8.53 -10.73 -2.99
C LEU A 277 7.43 -9.87 -3.63
N ILE A 278 6.58 -9.23 -2.83
CA ILE A 278 5.54 -8.33 -3.32
C ILE A 278 6.17 -7.11 -4.03
N LEU A 279 7.23 -6.54 -3.49
CA LEU A 279 7.92 -5.41 -4.14
C LEU A 279 8.60 -5.82 -5.45
N LEU A 280 9.03 -7.07 -5.61
CA LEU A 280 9.54 -7.57 -6.89
C LEU A 280 8.44 -7.65 -7.96
N THR A 281 7.16 -7.72 -7.59
CA THR A 281 6.06 -7.65 -8.57
C THR A 281 5.89 -6.28 -9.20
N GLU A 282 6.43 -5.25 -8.57
CA GLU A 282 6.26 -3.86 -8.96
C GLU A 282 7.29 -3.40 -10.00
N GLY A 283 8.51 -3.94 -9.97
CA GLY A 283 9.63 -3.59 -10.86
C GLY A 283 9.55 -4.32 -12.17
#